data_AF-A0A8T7E0G7-F1
#
_entry.id   AF-A0A8T7E0G7-F1
#
_cell.length_a   1.000
_cell.length_b   1.000
_cell.length_c   1.000
_cell.angle_alpha   90.00
_cell.angle_beta   90.00
_cell.angle_gamma   90.00
#
_symmetry.space_group_name_H-M   'P 1'
#
loop_
_entity.id
_entity.type
_entity.pdbx_description
1 polymer ?
#
loop_
_entity_poly.entity_id
_entity_poly.type
_entity_poly.pdbx_seq_one_letter_code
_entity_poly.pdbx_strand_id
1 'polypeptide(L)' 'MSSVKGLGYVGFEVTDIPAWDDLLGTVFGIAPRADSPPGSHQYRIDDNHHRLTLHAAETDRLAYIGWEMETPTQLD' A
#
# COMPACT_ATOMS: atom_id res chain seq x y z
N MET A 1 -0.37 26.68 7.80
CA MET A 1 0.49 25.75 7.04
C MET A 1 -0.26 24.44 6.99
N SER A 2 -0.62 23.92 5.81
CA SER A 2 -1.15 22.56 5.71
C SER A 2 0.00 21.61 6.02
N SER A 3 -0.05 20.96 7.18
CA SER A 3 0.98 20.02 7.59
C SER A 3 0.60 18.63 7.13
N VAL A 4 1.47 18.00 6.35
CA VAL A 4 1.45 16.56 6.16
C VAL A 4 1.60 15.91 7.54
N LYS A 5 0.63 15.07 7.90
CA LYS A 5 0.62 14.31 9.16
C LYS A 5 1.64 13.17 9.12
N GLY A 6 1.79 12.54 7.96
CA GLY A 6 2.75 11.47 7.76
C GLY A 6 2.56 10.69 6.47
N LEU A 7 3.29 9.59 6.34
CA LEU A 7 3.15 8.65 5.25
C LEU A 7 1.85 7.85 5.43
N GLY A 8 0.88 8.10 4.55
CA GLY A 8 -0.42 7.44 4.56
C GLY A 8 -0.35 6.02 3.99
N TYR A 9 0.18 5.88 2.78
CA TYR A 9 0.32 4.58 2.10
C TYR A 9 1.34 4.65 0.96
N VAL A 10 1.83 3.50 0.51
CA VAL A 10 2.71 3.36 -0.65
C VAL A 10 2.16 2.34 -1.63
N GLY A 11 2.34 2.60 -2.92
CA GLY A 11 2.02 1.69 -4.01
C GLY A 11 3.27 1.32 -4.79
N PHE A 12 3.46 0.03 -5.06
CA PHE A 12 4.51 -0.47 -5.94
C PHE A 12 3.91 -1.20 -7.14
N GLU A 13 4.59 -1.08 -8.27
CA GLU A 13 4.50 -2.04 -9.35
C GLU A 13 5.52 -3.14 -9.09
N VAL A 14 5.10 -4.39 -9.20
CA VAL A 14 5.94 -5.55 -8.93
C VAL A 14 5.75 -6.65 -9.99
N THR A 15 6.83 -7.33 -10.29
CA THR A 15 6.90 -8.41 -11.29
C THR A 15 6.46 -9.77 -10.76
N ASP A 16 6.54 -9.99 -9.44
CA ASP A 16 6.22 -11.26 -8.79
C ASP A 16 5.39 -11.03 -7.52
N ILE A 17 4.07 -10.92 -7.69
CA ILE A 17 3.12 -10.79 -6.57
C ILE A 17 3.21 -11.98 -5.59
N PRO A 18 3.23 -13.25 -6.05
CA PRO A 18 3.37 -14.40 -5.15
C PRO A 18 4.61 -14.35 -4.25
N ALA A 19 5.77 -13.91 -4.76
CA ALA A 19 6.97 -13.76 -3.93
C ALA A 19 6.81 -12.69 -2.85
N TRP A 20 6.10 -11.60 -3.17
CA TRP A 20 5.75 -10.58 -2.18
C TRP A 20 4.72 -11.08 -1.15
N ASP A 21 3.70 -11.82 -1.59
CA ASP A 21 2.73 -12.44 -0.67
C ASP A 21 3.44 -13.36 0.33
N ASP A 22 4.39 -14.19 -0.12
CA ASP A 22 5.17 -15.07 0.75
C ASP A 22 6.06 -14.28 1.71
N LEU A 23 6.79 -13.27 1.22
CA LEU A 23 7.61 -12.41 2.08
C LEU A 23 6.78 -11.75 3.19
N LEU A 24 5.66 -11.12 2.80
CA LEU A 24 4.81 -10.38 3.71
C LEU A 24 4.07 -11.33 4.68
N GLY A 25 3.59 -12.48 4.19
CA GLY A 25 2.94 -13.49 5.00
C GLY A 25 3.90 -14.18 5.98
N THR A 26 5.04 -14.65 5.49
CA THR A 26 5.97 -15.50 6.25
C THR A 26 6.86 -14.68 7.19
N VAL A 27 7.33 -13.50 6.78
CA VAL A 27 8.23 -12.68 7.61
C VAL A 27 7.46 -11.69 8.48
N PHE A 28 6.44 -11.04 7.93
CA PHE A 28 5.71 -9.98 8.64
C PHE A 28 4.38 -10.46 9.24
N GLY A 29 3.92 -11.66 8.92
CA GLY A 29 2.65 -12.18 9.41
C GLY A 29 1.43 -11.45 8.85
N ILE A 30 1.55 -10.78 7.70
CA ILE A 30 0.47 -10.03 7.08
C ILE A 30 0.00 -10.71 5.81
N ALA A 31 -1.31 -10.87 5.66
CA ALA A 31 -1.93 -11.43 4.46
C ALA A 31 -2.49 -10.32 3.57
N PRO A 32 -2.58 -10.54 2.25
CA PRO A 32 -3.31 -9.64 1.37
C PRO A 32 -4.78 -9.58 1.79
N ARG A 33 -5.38 -8.41 1.66
CA ARG A 33 -6.79 -8.22 1.96
C ARG A 33 -7.67 -8.95 0.94
N ALA A 34 -8.71 -9.62 1.42
CA ALA A 34 -9.66 -10.35 0.59
C ALA A 34 -10.49 -9.44 -0.34
N ASP A 35 -10.62 -8.17 -0.02
CA ASP A 35 -11.33 -7.14 -0.80
C ASP A 35 -10.41 -6.33 -1.71
N SER A 36 -9.21 -6.85 -2.03
CA SER A 36 -8.30 -6.18 -2.94
C SER A 36 -8.89 -6.06 -4.36
N PRO A 37 -8.78 -4.90 -5.03
CA PRO A 37 -9.20 -4.74 -6.42
C PRO A 37 -8.47 -5.71 -7.35
N PRO A 38 -9.12 -6.17 -8.43
CA PRO A 38 -8.48 -7.01 -9.44
C PRO A 38 -7.17 -6.41 -9.95
N GLY A 39 -6.11 -7.24 -10.02
CA GLY A 39 -4.78 -6.81 -10.45
C GLY A 39 -3.91 -6.18 -9.36
N SER A 40 -4.39 -6.11 -8.12
CA SER A 40 -3.63 -5.57 -7.00
C SER A 40 -3.79 -6.38 -5.71
N HIS A 41 -2.77 -6.37 -4.85
CA HIS A 41 -2.81 -6.91 -3.49
C HIS A 41 -2.62 -5.76 -2.50
N GLN A 42 -3.58 -5.55 -1.60
CA GLN A 42 -3.49 -4.53 -0.55
C GLN A 42 -3.17 -5.18 0.78
N TYR A 43 -2.29 -4.57 1.57
CA TYR A 43 -1.85 -5.10 2.86
C TYR A 43 -2.06 -4.08 3.97
N ARG A 44 -2.59 -4.58 5.09
CA ARG A 44 -2.84 -3.79 6.29
C ARG A 44 -1.81 -4.13 7.36
N ILE A 45 -1.24 -3.08 7.97
CA ILE A 45 -0.26 -3.20 9.05
C ILE A 45 -0.67 -2.44 10.32
N ASP A 46 -1.79 -1.70 10.29
CA ASP A 46 -2.37 -0.98 11.42
C ASP A 46 -3.90 -0.89 11.27
N ASP A 47 -4.55 0.02 12.00
CA ASP A 47 -6.01 0.16 12.01
C ASP A 47 -6.61 0.78 10.72
N ASN A 48 -5.78 1.28 9.81
CA ASN A 48 -6.26 1.82 8.53
C ASN A 48 -6.64 0.70 7.56
N HIS A 49 -7.32 1.06 6.48
CA HIS A 49 -7.72 0.09 5.46
C HIS A 49 -6.52 -0.73 4.96
N HIS A 50 -5.46 -0.05 4.54
CA HIS A 50 -4.20 -0.64 4.10
C HIS A 50 -3.10 0.44 4.12
N ARG A 51 -1.83 0.03 4.13
CA ARG A 51 -0.67 0.93 4.01
C ARG A 51 0.20 0.62 2.79
N LEU A 52 0.05 -0.58 2.21
CA LEU A 52 0.82 -1.05 1.06
C LEU A 52 -0.14 -1.58 -0.01
N THR A 53 0.08 -1.19 -1.26
CA THR A 53 -0.56 -1.76 -2.44
C THR A 53 0.50 -2.27 -3.40
N LEU A 54 0.36 -3.50 -3.88
CA LEU A 54 1.20 -4.05 -4.94
C LEU A 54 0.35 -4.26 -6.18
N HIS A 55 0.81 -3.72 -7.31
CA HIS A 55 0.19 -3.86 -8.62
C HIS A 55 1.05 -4.79 -9.47
N ALA A 56 0.43 -5.76 -10.13
CA ALA A 56 1.16 -6.60 -11.08
C ALA A 56 1.64 -5.77 -12.28
N ALA A 57 2.92 -5.87 -12.62
CA ALA A 57 3.54 -5.10 -13.70
C ALA A 57 4.76 -5.83 -14.30
N GLU A 58 5.30 -5.30 -15.41
CA GLU A 58 6.48 -5.86 -16.08
C GLU A 58 7.82 -5.41 -15.47
N THR A 59 7.79 -4.42 -14.57
CA THR A 59 8.98 -3.84 -13.95
C THR A 59 8.73 -3.48 -12.49
N ASP A 60 9.71 -3.72 -11.63
CA ASP A 60 9.62 -3.33 -10.21
C ASP A 60 9.91 -1.83 -10.05
N ARG A 61 8.95 -1.07 -9.52
CA ARG A 61 9.13 0.35 -9.21
C ARG A 61 8.12 0.89 -8.21
N LEU A 62 8.47 2.02 -7.61
CA LEU A 62 7.50 2.84 -6.87
C LEU A 62 6.46 3.41 -7.86
N ALA A 63 5.19 3.15 -7.60
CA ALA A 63 4.07 3.69 -8.38
C ALA A 63 3.60 5.03 -7.81
N TYR A 64 3.41 5.11 -6.48
CA TYR A 64 2.96 6.33 -5.80
C TYR A 64 3.26 6.32 -4.30
N ILE A 65 3.26 7.52 -3.72
CA ILE A 65 3.30 7.78 -2.28
C ILE A 65 2.07 8.61 -1.92
N GLY A 66 1.24 8.11 -1.00
CA GLY A 66 0.11 8.84 -0.44
C GLY A 66 0.52 9.51 0.88
N TRP A 67 0.46 10.83 0.95
CA TRP A 67 0.70 11.60 2.17
C TRP A 67 -0.64 11.84 2.90
N GLU A 68 -0.66 11.54 4.19
CA GLU A 68 -1.84 11.74 5.04
C GLU A 68 -1.90 13.20 5.51
N MET A 69 -3.08 13.82 5.40
CA MET A 69 -3.35 15.16 5.93
C MET A 69 -4.02 15.04 7.31
N GLU A 70 -3.87 16.07 8.14
CA GLU A 70 -4.48 16.08 9.47
C GLU A 70 -6.01 16.17 9.38
N THR A 71 -6.53 16.98 8.46
CA THR A 71 -7.97 17.19 8.26
C THR A 71 -8.37 17.19 6.79
N PRO A 72 -9.63 16.84 6.46
CA PRO A 72 -10.12 16.84 5.08
C PRO A 72 -10.05 18.21 4.38
N THR A 73 -10.24 19.31 5.12
CA THR A 73 -10.17 20.69 4.60
C THR A 73 -8.79 21.06 4.06
N GLN A 74 -7.76 20.24 4.32
CA GLN A 74 -6.41 20.46 3.80
C GLN A 74 -6.17 19.78 2.43
N LEU A 75 -7.18 19.14 1.84
CA LEU A 75 -7.12 18.49 0.52
C LEU A 75 -7.56 19.41 -0.65
N ASP A 76 -7.95 20.66 -0.35
CA ASP A 76 -8.31 21.70 -1.33
C ASP A 76 -7.07 22.32 -2.01
#